data_AF-A0A653Z283-F1
#
_entry.id   AF-A0A653Z283-F1
#
_cell.length_a   1.000
_cell.length_b   1.000
_cell.length_c   1.000
_cell.angle_alpha   90.00
_cell.angle_beta   90.00
_cell.angle_gamma   90.00
#
_symmetry.space_group_name_H-M   'P 1'
#
loop_
_entity.id
_entity.type
_entity.pdbx_description
1 polymer ?
#
loop_
_entity_poly.entity_id
_entity_poly.type
_entity_poly.pdbx_seq_one_letter_code
_entity_poly.pdbx_strand_id
1 'polypeptide(L)'
;MSDTLVELSRWQFALTAMFHFIFVPLTLGLSFMLAIMESVYVMTGKEIYKQMTQFWGKLFGINFAIGVATGLTMEFQFGMNWSYYSHYVGDIFGAPLAIEGLMAFFLESTFVGLFFFGWDKMSKGRHLMTTWLVAIGSNFSALWILIANGWMQYPIGAEFNFEAMRMEMTSFAEVIFNPVAQVKFVHTVSAGYVTGAMFVLAISSYYLLNHKHIAFARRSFAIAASFGLAATLSVIVLGDESGYELGEVQKVKLAAVEAEYETHPAPAPFTVFGIPNDDKEETEYALQIPWAMGIIATRSLTEEVKGLKDIKAENRLRILDGIKAYGLLDSVRDGTASAEELALFEAHKDNMGYAMLLEPFTDDVTQPSEAALQKAVDYSIPQVAPLFWSFRLMVASGFIMLAVFLAAFYYSTQHKITQPRWLLKASLYSLPLPWVACEAGWFVAEFGRQPWSIAEILPVHASTSNLSISDIVTTLVAYSAFYTVMFIVAFYLMKKFAKKGPVPPEDNHSDEDDDLIDFDAKGANA
;
A
#
# COMPACT_ATOMS: atom_id res chain seq x y z
N MET A 1 -17.02 -19.07 -17.12
CA MET A 1 -16.32 -19.46 -15.87
C MET A 1 -17.33 -19.35 -14.73
N SER A 2 -17.21 -20.09 -13.63
CA SER A 2 -18.17 -19.94 -12.51
C SER A 2 -17.81 -18.71 -11.66
N ASP A 3 -18.79 -17.86 -11.33
CA ASP A 3 -18.61 -16.71 -10.42
C ASP A 3 -17.97 -17.11 -9.09
N THR A 4 -18.31 -18.30 -8.58
CA THR A 4 -17.73 -18.83 -7.34
C THR A 4 -16.22 -19.02 -7.45
N LEU A 5 -15.72 -19.44 -8.62
CA LEU A 5 -14.28 -19.61 -8.84
C LEU A 5 -13.56 -18.26 -8.78
N VAL A 6 -14.10 -17.27 -9.50
CA VAL A 6 -13.54 -15.91 -9.55
C VAL A 6 -13.48 -15.29 -8.15
N GLU A 7 -14.57 -15.38 -7.39
CA GLU A 7 -14.61 -14.86 -6.03
C GLU A 7 -13.62 -15.56 -5.10
N LEU A 8 -13.51 -16.90 -5.16
CA LEU A 8 -12.53 -17.62 -4.36
C LEU A 8 -11.08 -17.25 -4.74
N SER A 9 -10.78 -17.04 -6.02
CA SER A 9 -9.48 -16.55 -6.47
C SER A 9 -9.17 -15.15 -5.92
N ARG A 10 -10.14 -14.24 -5.96
CA ARG A 10 -10.03 -12.90 -5.38
C ARG A 10 -9.80 -12.94 -3.88
N TRP A 11 -10.58 -13.75 -3.14
CA TRP A 11 -10.43 -13.93 -1.70
C TRP A 11 -9.07 -14.51 -1.32
N GLN A 12 -8.58 -15.48 -2.08
CA GLN A 12 -7.26 -16.05 -1.86
C GLN A 12 -6.15 -15.01 -2.06
N PHE A 13 -6.21 -14.23 -3.14
CA PHE A 13 -5.23 -13.18 -3.39
C PHE A 13 -5.31 -12.07 -2.33
N ALA A 14 -6.52 -11.64 -1.97
CA ALA A 14 -6.75 -10.64 -0.94
C ALA A 14 -6.19 -11.07 0.42
N LEU A 15 -6.46 -12.31 0.86
CA LEU A 15 -5.95 -12.85 2.10
C LEU A 15 -4.42 -12.86 2.14
N THR A 16 -3.77 -13.31 1.05
CA THR A 16 -2.32 -13.36 0.98
C THR A 16 -1.69 -11.95 0.94
N ALA A 17 -2.26 -11.04 0.15
CA ALA A 17 -1.77 -9.68 0.00
C ALA A 17 -1.87 -8.88 1.30
N MET A 18 -3.04 -8.90 1.96
CA MET A 18 -3.25 -8.25 3.26
C MET A 18 -2.31 -8.84 4.30
N PHE A 19 -2.18 -10.18 4.35
CA PHE A 19 -1.29 -10.81 5.32
C PHE A 19 0.19 -10.43 5.11
N HIS A 20 0.63 -10.38 3.86
CA HIS A 20 1.98 -9.92 3.51
C HIS A 20 2.21 -8.47 3.95
N PHE A 21 1.22 -7.60 3.68
CA PHE A 21 1.33 -6.16 3.97
C PHE A 21 1.22 -5.81 5.46
N ILE A 22 0.96 -6.78 6.36
CA ILE A 22 1.20 -6.60 7.80
C ILE A 22 2.70 -6.39 8.09
N PHE A 23 3.57 -7.07 7.36
CA PHE A 23 5.02 -7.11 7.65
C PHE A 23 5.80 -6.09 6.82
N VAL A 24 5.40 -5.84 5.58
CA VAL A 24 6.08 -4.90 4.66
C VAL A 24 6.31 -3.50 5.24
N PRO A 25 5.28 -2.76 5.71
CA PRO A 25 5.46 -1.38 6.16
C PRO A 25 6.36 -1.30 7.39
N LEU A 26 6.37 -2.33 8.25
CA LEU A 26 7.27 -2.38 9.39
C LEU A 26 8.74 -2.57 8.97
N THR A 27 9.01 -3.39 7.93
CA THR A 27 10.35 -3.53 7.34
C THR A 27 10.81 -2.20 6.75
N LEU A 28 9.98 -1.55 5.92
CA LEU A 28 10.28 -0.26 5.28
C LEU A 28 10.63 0.83 6.31
N GLY A 29 9.82 0.94 7.37
CA GLY A 29 10.05 1.96 8.39
C GLY A 29 11.23 1.64 9.31
N LEU A 30 11.36 0.38 9.76
CA LEU A 30 12.45 0.01 10.67
C LEU A 30 13.82 0.05 9.99
N SER A 31 13.95 -0.28 8.70
CA SER A 31 15.24 -0.24 8.01
C SER A 31 15.85 1.17 8.04
N PHE A 32 15.05 2.21 7.78
CA PHE A 32 15.48 3.60 7.92
C PHE A 32 15.73 4.01 9.36
N MET A 33 14.89 3.57 10.30
CA MET A 33 15.12 3.85 11.73
C MET A 33 16.47 3.26 12.20
N LEU A 34 16.83 2.05 11.76
CA LEU A 34 18.12 1.43 12.04
C LEU A 34 19.28 2.20 11.42
N ALA A 35 19.14 2.61 10.15
CA ALA A 35 20.14 3.40 9.46
C ALA A 35 20.38 4.77 10.14
N ILE A 36 19.31 5.42 10.62
CA ILE A 36 19.40 6.68 11.39
C ILE A 36 20.11 6.43 12.73
N MET A 37 19.67 5.44 13.51
CA MET A 37 20.27 5.14 14.82
C MET A 37 21.75 4.78 14.71
N GLU A 38 22.11 4.00 13.69
CA GLU A 38 23.50 3.63 13.48
C GLU A 38 24.34 4.79 12.96
N SER A 39 23.78 5.65 12.11
CA SER A 39 24.45 6.89 11.69
C SER A 39 24.82 7.75 12.90
N VAL A 40 23.88 7.91 13.84
CA VAL A 40 24.13 8.65 15.09
C VAL A 40 25.18 7.95 15.95
N TYR A 41 25.20 6.62 16.00
CA TYR A 41 26.26 5.86 16.68
C TYR A 41 27.64 6.15 16.07
N VAL A 42 27.78 6.05 14.74
CA VAL A 42 29.06 6.29 14.05
C VAL A 42 29.53 7.74 14.22
N MET A 43 28.60 8.70 14.17
CA MET A 43 28.92 10.13 14.32
C MET A 43 29.29 10.52 15.75
N THR A 44 28.62 9.95 16.76
CA THR A 44 28.77 10.38 18.16
C THR A 44 29.66 9.47 19.00
N GLY A 45 29.90 8.24 18.56
CA GLY A 45 30.62 7.21 19.31
C GLY A 45 29.88 6.68 20.55
N LYS A 46 28.64 7.12 20.83
CA LYS A 46 27.90 6.73 22.04
C LYS A 46 27.29 5.33 21.87
N GLU A 47 27.76 4.38 22.69
CA GLU A 47 27.37 2.95 22.62
C GLU A 47 25.86 2.70 22.79
N ILE A 48 25.12 3.59 23.45
CA ILE A 48 23.66 3.48 23.55
C ILE A 48 22.97 3.40 22.18
N TYR A 49 23.49 4.08 21.16
CA TYR A 49 22.92 4.04 19.81
C TYR A 49 23.23 2.73 19.09
N LYS A 50 24.39 2.12 19.35
CA LYS A 50 24.70 0.74 18.92
C LYS A 50 23.70 -0.25 19.51
N GLN A 51 23.43 -0.14 20.82
CA GLN A 51 22.45 -0.97 21.52
C GLN A 51 21.03 -0.77 20.96
N MET A 52 20.66 0.47 20.63
CA MET A 52 19.40 0.78 19.95
C MET A 52 19.32 0.07 18.61
N THR A 53 20.32 0.21 17.73
CA THR A 53 20.34 -0.47 16.43
C THR A 53 20.25 -2.00 16.59
N GLN A 54 20.98 -2.60 17.53
CA GLN A 54 20.94 -4.05 17.75
C GLN A 54 19.58 -4.53 18.30
N PHE A 55 18.98 -3.78 19.23
CA PHE A 55 17.67 -4.14 19.80
C PHE A 55 16.56 -4.04 18.76
N TRP A 56 16.46 -2.90 18.07
CA TRP A 56 15.44 -2.71 17.03
C TRP A 56 15.71 -3.62 15.84
N GLY A 57 16.98 -3.91 15.54
CA GLY A 57 17.40 -4.86 14.51
C GLY A 57 16.87 -6.26 14.78
N LYS A 58 16.80 -6.69 16.05
CA LYS A 58 16.21 -7.98 16.42
C LYS A 58 14.72 -8.07 16.09
N LEU A 59 13.96 -7.01 16.37
CA LEU A 59 12.53 -6.96 16.04
C LEU A 59 12.31 -6.86 14.53
N PHE A 60 13.16 -6.08 13.85
CA PHE A 60 13.23 -6.04 12.39
C PHE A 60 13.47 -7.44 11.80
N GLY A 61 14.44 -8.20 12.30
CA GLY A 61 14.73 -9.55 11.79
C GLY A 61 13.58 -10.54 11.94
N ILE A 62 12.83 -10.46 13.05
CA ILE A 62 11.61 -11.29 13.26
C ILE A 62 10.55 -10.94 12.20
N ASN A 63 10.31 -9.65 11.98
CA ASN A 63 9.37 -9.17 10.98
C ASN A 63 9.79 -9.56 9.56
N PHE A 64 11.06 -9.31 9.23
CA PHE A 64 11.66 -9.49 7.92
C PHE A 64 11.55 -10.95 7.46
N ALA A 65 11.88 -11.91 8.32
CA ALA A 65 11.81 -13.33 7.99
C ALA A 65 10.41 -13.77 7.52
N ILE A 66 9.36 -13.18 8.10
CA ILE A 66 7.96 -13.50 7.77
C ILE A 66 7.50 -12.73 6.53
N GLY A 67 7.97 -11.49 6.37
CA GLY A 67 7.79 -10.72 5.14
C GLY A 67 8.33 -11.46 3.92
N VAL A 68 9.54 -12.03 4.00
CA VAL A 68 10.13 -12.83 2.92
C VAL A 68 9.28 -14.07 2.60
N ALA A 69 8.88 -14.84 3.62
CA ALA A 69 8.09 -16.06 3.42
C ALA A 69 6.71 -15.79 2.78
N THR A 70 6.07 -14.69 3.15
CA THR A 70 4.77 -14.28 2.58
C THR A 70 4.93 -13.68 1.18
N GLY A 71 6.02 -12.94 0.92
CA GLY A 71 6.33 -12.39 -0.41
C GLY A 71 6.54 -13.47 -1.47
N LEU A 72 7.21 -14.57 -1.11
CA LEU A 72 7.35 -15.73 -2.01
C LEU A 72 6.00 -16.28 -2.46
N THR A 73 5.01 -16.31 -1.57
CA THR A 73 3.69 -16.83 -1.95
C THR A 73 2.97 -15.87 -2.90
N MET A 74 3.09 -14.56 -2.69
CA MET A 74 2.53 -13.53 -3.58
C MET A 74 3.08 -13.65 -4.99
N GLU A 75 4.41 -13.79 -5.14
CA GLU A 75 5.07 -13.91 -6.45
C GLU A 75 4.51 -15.10 -7.25
N PHE A 76 4.41 -16.28 -6.63
CA PHE A 76 3.88 -17.47 -7.31
C PHE A 76 2.37 -17.41 -7.58
N GLN A 77 1.60 -16.65 -6.80
CA GLN A 77 0.14 -16.57 -7.01
C GLN A 77 -0.23 -15.98 -8.37
N PHE A 78 0.56 -15.03 -8.90
CA PHE A 78 0.34 -14.50 -10.26
C PHE A 78 0.38 -15.62 -11.31
N GLY A 79 1.36 -16.53 -11.21
CA GLY A 79 1.49 -17.64 -12.17
C GLY A 79 0.48 -18.77 -11.97
N MET A 80 0.02 -19.02 -10.74
CA MET A 80 -0.85 -20.15 -10.42
C MET A 80 -2.35 -19.82 -10.63
N ASN A 81 -2.85 -18.77 -9.98
CA ASN A 81 -4.28 -18.46 -9.91
C ASN A 81 -4.71 -17.37 -10.92
N TRP A 82 -3.74 -16.75 -11.58
CA TRP A 82 -3.95 -15.67 -12.55
C TRP A 82 -3.17 -15.95 -13.85
N SER A 83 -3.38 -17.13 -14.43
CA SER A 83 -2.61 -17.57 -15.60
C SER A 83 -2.89 -16.75 -16.86
N TYR A 84 -4.16 -16.39 -17.10
CA TYR A 84 -4.52 -15.56 -18.25
C TYR A 84 -3.99 -14.14 -18.07
N TYR A 85 -4.11 -13.56 -16.86
CA TYR A 85 -3.43 -12.32 -16.51
C TYR A 85 -1.92 -12.36 -16.85
N SER A 86 -1.22 -13.40 -16.39
CA SER A 86 0.23 -13.54 -16.58
C SER A 86 0.61 -13.67 -18.06
N HIS A 87 -0.22 -14.32 -18.88
CA HIS A 87 -0.03 -14.37 -20.32
C HIS A 87 -0.31 -13.01 -20.98
N TYR A 88 -1.44 -12.40 -20.62
CA TYR A 88 -1.98 -11.21 -21.28
C TYR A 88 -1.13 -9.95 -21.05
N VAL A 89 -0.50 -9.80 -19.87
CA VAL A 89 0.33 -8.62 -19.54
C VAL A 89 1.76 -8.95 -19.14
N GLY A 90 2.19 -10.20 -19.31
CA GLY A 90 3.50 -10.65 -18.82
C GLY A 90 4.69 -9.89 -19.39
N ASP A 91 4.59 -9.38 -20.61
CA ASP A 91 5.65 -8.61 -21.28
C ASP A 91 5.90 -7.26 -20.58
N ILE A 92 4.85 -6.63 -20.04
CA ILE A 92 4.95 -5.37 -19.30
C ILE A 92 5.12 -5.62 -17.80
N PHE A 93 4.20 -6.38 -17.20
CA PHE A 93 4.11 -6.57 -15.76
C PHE A 93 5.26 -7.42 -15.22
N GLY A 94 5.73 -8.42 -15.98
CA GLY A 94 6.80 -9.32 -15.54
C GLY A 94 8.17 -8.66 -15.46
N ALA A 95 8.43 -7.64 -16.28
CA ALA A 95 9.74 -6.98 -16.34
C ALA A 95 10.11 -6.25 -15.01
N PRO A 96 9.25 -5.38 -14.43
CA PRO A 96 9.51 -4.80 -13.11
C PRO A 96 9.71 -5.83 -12.00
N LEU A 97 8.92 -6.90 -11.97
CA LEU A 97 9.04 -7.98 -10.96
C LEU A 97 10.39 -8.71 -11.07
N ALA A 98 10.86 -8.99 -12.29
CA ALA A 98 12.17 -9.62 -12.49
C ALA A 98 13.31 -8.69 -12.07
N ILE A 99 13.21 -7.39 -12.39
CA ILE A 99 14.21 -6.38 -12.00
C ILE A 99 14.22 -6.18 -10.48
N GLU A 100 13.05 -6.22 -9.82
CA GLU A 100 12.93 -6.20 -8.37
C GLU A 100 13.78 -7.31 -7.74
N GLY A 101 13.61 -8.55 -8.22
CA GLY A 101 14.38 -9.69 -7.74
C GLY A 101 15.88 -9.48 -7.90
N LEU A 102 16.34 -9.05 -9.07
CA LEU A 102 17.75 -8.88 -9.40
C LEU A 102 18.41 -7.70 -8.67
N MET A 103 17.71 -6.59 -8.50
CA MET A 103 18.27 -5.33 -7.98
C MET A 103 18.02 -5.15 -6.49
N ALA A 104 16.79 -5.38 -6.03
CA ALA A 104 16.36 -5.05 -4.67
C ALA A 104 16.50 -6.26 -3.74
N PHE A 105 15.92 -7.41 -4.09
CA PHE A 105 15.93 -8.58 -3.21
C PHE A 105 17.35 -9.10 -2.94
N PHE A 106 18.19 -9.17 -3.96
CA PHE A 106 19.60 -9.55 -3.77
C PHE A 106 20.33 -8.56 -2.87
N LEU A 107 20.12 -7.26 -3.05
CA LEU A 107 20.77 -6.24 -2.23
C LEU A 107 20.32 -6.36 -0.76
N GLU A 108 19.02 -6.31 -0.51
CA GLU A 108 18.48 -6.37 0.85
C GLU A 108 18.82 -7.70 1.55
N SER A 109 18.59 -8.84 0.89
CA SER A 109 18.80 -10.17 1.48
C SER A 109 20.27 -10.49 1.74
N THR A 110 21.19 -9.94 0.96
CA THR A 110 22.63 -10.10 1.20
C THR A 110 23.10 -9.22 2.35
N PHE A 111 22.76 -7.93 2.31
CA PHE A 111 23.22 -6.98 3.31
C PHE A 111 22.52 -7.15 4.66
N VAL A 112 21.30 -7.69 4.74
CA VAL A 112 20.67 -8.01 6.03
C VAL A 112 21.42 -9.10 6.79
N GLY A 113 21.98 -10.10 6.10
CA GLY A 113 22.86 -11.09 6.71
C GLY A 113 24.12 -10.44 7.29
N LEU A 114 24.74 -9.54 6.52
CA LEU A 114 25.90 -8.77 6.97
C LEU A 114 25.56 -7.84 8.13
N PHE A 115 24.36 -7.25 8.18
CA PHE A 115 23.89 -6.40 9.27
C PHE A 115 23.80 -7.16 10.61
N PHE A 116 23.36 -8.42 10.59
CA PHE A 116 23.25 -9.20 11.82
C PHE A 116 24.59 -9.77 12.28
N PHE A 117 25.43 -10.25 11.36
CA PHE A 117 26.65 -10.99 11.69
C PHE A 117 27.95 -10.17 11.54
N GLY A 118 27.85 -8.93 11.09
CA GLY A 118 28.99 -8.07 10.77
C GLY A 118 29.53 -7.22 11.92
N TRP A 119 28.83 -7.13 13.06
CA TRP A 119 29.17 -6.22 14.17
C TRP A 119 30.62 -6.36 14.67
N ASP A 120 31.14 -7.58 14.76
CA ASP A 120 32.50 -7.85 15.27
C ASP A 120 33.53 -8.06 14.13
N LYS A 121 33.08 -8.05 12.87
CA LYS A 121 33.91 -8.34 11.69
C LYS A 121 34.15 -7.13 10.79
N MET A 122 33.41 -6.04 10.99
CA MET A 122 33.43 -4.86 10.14
C MET A 122 33.79 -3.61 10.95
N SER A 123 34.44 -2.64 10.30
CA SER A 123 34.59 -1.31 10.91
C SER A 123 33.23 -0.62 11.00
N LYS A 124 33.09 0.33 11.94
CA LYS A 124 31.83 1.07 12.18
C LYS A 124 31.25 1.67 10.88
N GLY A 125 32.09 2.26 10.02
CA GLY A 125 31.65 2.83 8.75
C GLY A 125 31.21 1.80 7.71
N ARG A 126 31.87 0.64 7.65
CA ARG A 126 31.46 -0.46 6.74
C ARG A 126 30.15 -1.08 7.19
N HIS A 127 29.94 -1.24 8.50
CA HIS A 127 28.68 -1.73 9.04
C HIS A 127 27.54 -0.74 8.76
N LEU A 128 27.79 0.57 8.93
CA LEU A 128 26.81 1.60 8.59
C LEU A 128 26.43 1.57 7.11
N MET A 129 27.39 1.38 6.21
CA MET A 129 27.13 1.22 4.77
C MET A 129 26.20 0.03 4.51
N THR A 130 26.45 -1.11 5.16
CA THR A 130 25.56 -2.29 5.10
C THR A 130 24.13 -1.93 5.50
N THR A 131 23.94 -1.22 6.62
CA THR A 131 22.62 -0.85 7.13
C THR A 131 21.87 0.10 6.17
N TRP A 132 22.57 1.05 5.55
CA TRP A 132 21.98 1.90 4.52
C TRP A 132 21.62 1.14 3.25
N LEU A 133 22.43 0.16 2.84
CA LEU A 133 22.14 -0.68 1.68
C LEU A 133 20.92 -1.59 1.91
N VAL A 134 20.69 -2.06 3.15
CA VAL A 134 19.43 -2.71 3.52
C VAL A 134 18.25 -1.77 3.32
N ALA A 135 18.31 -0.55 3.88
CA ALA A 135 17.23 0.43 3.77
C ALA A 135 16.92 0.86 2.32
N ILE A 136 17.97 1.09 1.51
CA ILE A 136 17.83 1.42 0.09
C ILE A 136 17.28 0.22 -0.69
N GLY A 137 17.73 -1.00 -0.38
CA GLY A 137 17.21 -2.24 -0.97
C GLY A 137 15.71 -2.41 -0.73
N SER A 138 15.25 -2.24 0.51
CA SER A 138 13.81 -2.31 0.84
C SER A 138 12.99 -1.29 0.04
N ASN A 139 13.50 -0.06 -0.14
CA ASN A 139 12.83 0.97 -0.94
C ASN A 139 12.83 0.65 -2.45
N PHE A 140 13.91 0.07 -2.99
CA PHE A 140 13.93 -0.33 -4.39
C PHE A 140 12.96 -1.48 -4.67
N SER A 141 12.74 -2.37 -3.70
CA SER A 141 11.68 -3.38 -3.81
C SER A 141 10.32 -2.69 -3.90
N ALA A 142 10.02 -1.79 -2.96
CA ALA A 142 8.79 -1.00 -3.01
C ALA A 142 8.63 -0.21 -4.32
N LEU A 143 9.71 0.33 -4.89
CA LEU A 143 9.67 1.05 -6.17
C LEU A 143 9.21 0.14 -7.31
N TRP A 144 9.87 -0.99 -7.51
CA TRP A 144 9.59 -1.87 -8.66
C TRP A 144 8.20 -2.52 -8.57
N ILE A 145 7.78 -2.95 -7.38
CA ILE A 145 6.46 -3.53 -7.20
C ILE A 145 5.34 -2.48 -7.38
N LEU A 146 5.59 -1.22 -7.00
CA LEU A 146 4.62 -0.13 -7.17
C LEU A 146 4.63 0.45 -8.58
N ILE A 147 5.71 0.29 -9.35
CA ILE A 147 5.69 0.50 -10.81
C ILE A 147 4.76 -0.52 -11.46
N ALA A 148 4.90 -1.81 -11.12
CA ALA A 148 4.03 -2.86 -11.65
C ALA A 148 2.55 -2.59 -11.30
N ASN A 149 2.26 -2.32 -10.03
CA ASN A 149 0.89 -2.04 -9.60
C ASN A 149 0.36 -0.69 -10.12
N GLY A 150 1.20 0.36 -10.19
CA GLY A 150 0.82 1.64 -10.78
C GLY A 150 0.42 1.51 -12.25
N TRP A 151 1.11 0.66 -13.00
CA TRP A 151 0.75 0.32 -14.36
C TRP A 151 -0.60 -0.40 -14.46
N MET A 152 -0.93 -1.30 -13.52
CA MET A 152 -2.27 -1.93 -13.46
C MET A 152 -3.41 -0.91 -13.29
N GLN A 153 -3.12 0.26 -12.71
CA GLN A 153 -4.08 1.34 -12.48
C GLN A 153 -4.16 2.33 -13.66
N TYR A 154 -3.07 2.49 -14.40
CA TYR A 154 -2.97 3.40 -15.53
C TYR A 154 -2.01 2.83 -16.59
N PRO A 155 -2.50 1.99 -17.52
CA PRO A 155 -1.67 1.13 -18.37
C PRO A 155 -1.12 1.87 -19.60
N ILE A 156 -0.17 2.79 -19.38
CA ILE A 156 0.55 3.49 -20.46
C ILE A 156 1.82 2.75 -20.91
N GLY A 157 2.36 3.14 -22.07
CA GLY A 157 3.58 2.53 -22.63
C GLY A 157 3.39 1.09 -23.12
N ALA A 158 2.15 0.70 -23.45
CA ALA A 158 1.79 -0.62 -23.92
C ALA A 158 0.66 -0.55 -24.97
N GLU A 159 0.57 -1.56 -25.84
CA GLU A 159 -0.47 -1.66 -26.86
C GLU A 159 -0.95 -3.12 -27.00
N PHE A 160 -2.22 -3.31 -27.34
CA PHE A 160 -2.76 -4.65 -27.58
C PHE A 160 -2.30 -5.19 -28.94
N ASN A 161 -1.63 -6.34 -28.94
CA ASN A 161 -1.25 -7.08 -30.14
C ASN A 161 -2.24 -8.23 -30.36
N PHE A 162 -3.07 -8.13 -31.40
CA PHE A 162 -4.08 -9.13 -31.74
C PHE A 162 -3.49 -10.44 -32.30
N GLU A 163 -2.26 -10.43 -32.85
CA GLU A 163 -1.60 -11.65 -33.32
C GLU A 163 -1.14 -12.51 -32.13
N ALA A 164 -0.56 -11.85 -31.13
CA ALA A 164 -0.05 -12.49 -29.92
C ALA A 164 -1.12 -12.64 -28.82
N MET A 165 -2.30 -12.03 -29.00
CA MET A 165 -3.43 -11.98 -28.06
C MET A 165 -3.03 -11.51 -26.66
N ARG A 166 -2.15 -10.50 -26.60
CA ARG A 166 -1.60 -9.95 -25.35
C ARG A 166 -1.21 -8.47 -25.52
N MET A 167 -1.04 -7.79 -24.41
CA MET A 167 -0.41 -6.47 -24.36
C MET A 167 1.09 -6.61 -24.56
N GLU A 168 1.68 -5.75 -25.39
CA GLU A 168 3.13 -5.67 -25.61
C GLU A 168 3.66 -4.29 -25.22
N MET A 169 4.87 -4.25 -24.67
CA MET A 169 5.48 -3.01 -24.21
C MET A 169 5.95 -2.17 -25.39
N THR A 170 5.46 -0.94 -25.51
CA THR A 170 5.91 0.03 -26.52
C THR A 170 6.97 0.99 -25.98
N SER A 171 6.92 1.33 -24.68
CA SER A 171 7.84 2.27 -24.04
C SER A 171 8.12 1.91 -22.58
N PHE A 172 9.28 1.30 -22.32
CA PHE A 172 9.72 0.99 -20.96
C PHE A 172 9.88 2.25 -20.09
N ALA A 173 10.27 3.38 -20.69
CA ALA A 173 10.41 4.64 -19.98
C ALA A 173 9.07 5.17 -19.47
N GLU A 174 8.01 5.06 -20.27
CA GLU A 174 6.65 5.46 -19.84
C GLU A 174 6.12 4.56 -18.73
N VAL A 175 6.42 3.27 -18.76
CA VAL A 175 6.06 2.33 -17.68
C VAL A 175 6.76 2.72 -16.37
N ILE A 176 8.07 3.01 -16.39
CA ILE A 176 8.82 3.42 -15.19
C ILE A 176 8.33 4.77 -14.66
N PHE A 177 8.21 5.77 -15.54
CA PHE A 177 7.84 7.13 -15.16
C PHE A 177 6.32 7.35 -15.13
N ASN A 178 5.55 6.26 -15.01
CA ASN A 178 4.12 6.32 -14.86
C ASN A 178 3.75 7.20 -13.66
N PRO A 179 2.99 8.28 -13.85
CA PRO A 179 2.68 9.24 -12.79
C PRO A 179 1.93 8.59 -11.62
N VAL A 180 1.06 7.61 -11.87
CA VAL A 180 0.37 6.85 -10.83
C VAL A 180 1.37 6.02 -10.03
N ALA A 181 2.33 5.37 -10.68
CA ALA A 181 3.38 4.63 -9.99
C ALA A 181 4.23 5.52 -9.07
N GLN A 182 4.59 6.73 -9.53
CA GLN A 182 5.38 7.67 -8.72
C GLN A 182 4.62 8.07 -7.45
N VAL A 183 3.35 8.44 -7.57
CA VAL A 183 2.54 8.84 -6.42
C VAL A 183 2.31 7.67 -5.47
N LYS A 184 1.97 6.47 -6.00
CA LYS A 184 1.82 5.26 -5.17
C LYS A 184 3.11 4.92 -4.44
N PHE A 185 4.26 5.03 -5.11
CA PHE A 185 5.58 4.79 -4.51
C PHE A 185 5.80 5.67 -3.28
N VAL A 186 5.74 6.99 -3.45
CA VAL A 186 6.08 7.90 -2.35
C VAL A 186 5.05 7.83 -1.23
N HIS A 187 3.76 7.67 -1.56
CA HIS A 187 2.69 7.51 -0.55
C HIS A 187 2.87 6.22 0.28
N THR A 188 3.05 5.07 -0.38
CA THR A 188 3.15 3.76 0.28
C THR A 188 4.42 3.65 1.12
N VAL A 189 5.56 4.14 0.60
CA VAL A 189 6.82 4.15 1.33
C VAL A 189 6.75 5.08 2.54
N SER A 190 6.14 6.26 2.40
CA SER A 190 5.89 7.17 3.54
C SER A 190 5.00 6.53 4.60
N ALA A 191 3.95 5.80 4.21
CA ALA A 191 3.11 5.04 5.14
C ALA A 191 3.90 3.93 5.88
N GLY A 192 4.84 3.27 5.20
CA GLY A 192 5.80 2.36 5.83
C GLY A 192 6.67 3.05 6.88
N TYR A 193 7.19 4.25 6.58
CA TYR A 193 7.97 5.05 7.52
C TYR A 193 7.16 5.46 8.76
N VAL A 194 5.90 5.88 8.57
CA VAL A 194 4.96 6.13 9.66
C VAL A 194 4.77 4.89 10.53
N THR A 195 4.62 3.72 9.92
CA THR A 195 4.44 2.44 10.64
C THR A 195 5.65 2.11 11.51
N GLY A 196 6.86 2.16 10.95
CA GLY A 196 8.08 1.90 11.72
C GLY A 196 8.32 2.93 12.83
N ALA A 197 8.07 4.22 12.56
CA ALA A 197 8.17 5.27 13.55
C ALA A 197 7.17 5.08 14.70
N MET A 198 5.90 4.79 14.38
CA MET A 198 4.85 4.58 15.39
C MET A 198 5.15 3.34 16.25
N PHE A 199 5.67 2.27 15.64
CA PHE A 199 6.10 1.07 16.37
C PHE A 199 7.19 1.39 17.40
N VAL A 200 8.25 2.11 16.99
CA VAL A 200 9.33 2.52 17.90
C VAL A 200 8.81 3.47 18.97
N LEU A 201 7.93 4.42 18.61
CA LEU A 201 7.32 5.39 19.51
C LEU A 201 6.46 4.71 20.59
N ALA A 202 5.60 3.77 20.19
CA ALA A 202 4.70 3.04 21.07
C ALA A 202 5.44 2.17 22.09
N ILE A 203 6.43 1.39 21.63
CA ILE A 203 7.22 0.52 22.52
C ILE A 203 8.11 1.37 23.45
N SER A 204 8.68 2.46 22.95
CA SER A 204 9.42 3.41 23.81
C SER A 204 8.50 4.03 24.86
N SER A 205 7.27 4.37 24.50
CA SER A 205 6.27 4.89 25.43
C SER A 205 5.87 3.87 26.48
N TYR A 206 5.75 2.59 26.12
CA TYR A 206 5.56 1.50 27.06
C TYR A 206 6.70 1.42 28.08
N TYR A 207 7.97 1.52 27.66
CA TYR A 207 9.08 1.54 28.60
C TYR A 207 9.04 2.73 29.56
N LEU A 208 8.75 3.93 29.04
CA LEU A 208 8.65 5.15 29.85
C LEU A 208 7.48 5.10 30.86
N LEU A 209 6.32 4.57 30.47
CA LEU A 209 5.17 4.38 31.36
C LEU A 209 5.46 3.43 32.52
N ASN A 210 6.34 2.45 32.29
CA ASN A 210 6.74 1.44 33.27
C ASN A 210 8.05 1.80 33.98
N HIS A 211 8.61 3.00 33.76
CA HIS A 211 9.88 3.46 34.34
C HIS A 211 11.07 2.51 34.05
N LYS A 212 11.11 1.90 32.86
CA LYS A 212 12.18 0.99 32.42
C LYS A 212 13.01 1.62 31.31
N HIS A 213 14.30 1.27 31.26
CA HIS A 213 15.23 1.63 30.17
C HIS A 213 15.14 3.10 29.74
N ILE A 214 15.05 4.03 30.70
CA ILE A 214 14.64 5.43 30.45
C ILE A 214 15.56 6.11 29.44
N ALA A 215 16.87 5.95 29.57
CA ALA A 215 17.85 6.55 28.66
C ALA A 215 17.70 6.06 27.21
N PHE A 216 17.45 4.75 27.04
CA PHE A 216 17.21 4.11 25.74
C PHE A 216 15.89 4.57 25.13
N ALA A 217 14.83 4.54 25.94
CA ALA A 217 13.47 4.85 25.51
C ALA A 217 13.32 6.33 25.14
N ARG A 218 13.93 7.27 25.88
CA ARG A 218 13.91 8.70 25.53
C ARG A 218 14.56 8.99 24.18
N ARG A 219 15.69 8.34 23.86
CA ARG A 219 16.40 8.52 22.59
C ARG A 219 15.65 7.88 21.43
N SER A 220 15.17 6.64 21.62
CA SER A 220 14.32 5.95 20.63
C SER A 220 13.05 6.74 20.33
N PHE A 221 12.38 7.27 21.37
CA PHE A 221 11.19 8.11 21.24
C PHE A 221 11.49 9.38 20.45
N ALA A 222 12.58 10.09 20.76
CA ALA A 222 12.92 11.34 20.08
C ALA A 222 13.21 11.14 18.59
N ILE A 223 13.96 10.09 18.21
CA ILE A 223 14.22 9.77 16.81
C ILE A 223 12.91 9.42 16.09
N ALA A 224 12.09 8.57 16.69
CA ALA A 224 10.81 8.15 16.12
C ALA A 224 9.82 9.32 15.98
N ALA A 225 9.78 10.23 16.94
CA ALA A 225 8.91 11.40 16.89
C ALA A 225 9.28 12.33 15.72
N SER A 226 10.56 12.61 15.53
CA SER A 226 11.04 13.49 14.45
C SER A 226 10.85 12.84 13.07
N PHE A 227 11.29 11.59 12.91
CA PHE A 227 11.15 10.87 11.64
C PHE A 227 9.67 10.61 11.30
N GLY A 228 8.88 10.19 12.28
CA GLY A 228 7.46 9.93 12.12
C GLY A 228 6.64 11.18 11.80
N LEU A 229 6.99 12.35 12.35
CA LEU A 229 6.35 13.60 11.98
C LEU A 229 6.61 13.94 10.51
N ALA A 230 7.87 13.87 10.06
CA ALA A 230 8.22 14.12 8.67
C ALA A 230 7.52 13.12 7.72
N ALA A 231 7.52 11.83 8.07
CA ALA A 231 6.83 10.79 7.30
C ALA A 231 5.31 10.98 7.27
N THR A 232 4.70 11.41 8.37
CA THR A 232 3.24 11.61 8.43
C THR A 232 2.81 12.85 7.65
N LEU A 233 3.61 13.91 7.66
CA LEU A 233 3.36 15.07 6.79
C LEU A 233 3.50 14.68 5.32
N SER A 234 4.53 13.89 4.98
CA SER A 234 4.74 13.35 3.64
C SER A 234 3.52 12.54 3.16
N VAL A 235 3.05 11.57 3.96
CA VAL A 235 1.93 10.69 3.54
C VAL A 235 0.60 11.45 3.39
N ILE A 236 0.35 12.49 4.21
CA ILE A 236 -0.87 13.29 4.11
C ILE A 236 -0.84 14.18 2.87
N VAL A 237 0.25 14.91 2.64
CA VAL A 237 0.39 15.78 1.46
C VAL A 237 0.36 14.98 0.17
N LEU A 238 1.03 13.83 0.13
CA LEU A 238 1.04 12.97 -1.05
C LEU A 238 -0.24 12.15 -1.21
N GLY A 239 -0.98 11.92 -0.12
CA GLY A 239 -2.34 11.36 -0.18
C GLY A 239 -3.27 12.28 -0.95
N ASP A 240 -3.16 13.58 -0.73
CA ASP A 240 -3.90 14.59 -1.50
C ASP A 240 -3.51 14.56 -2.99
N GLU A 241 -2.21 14.47 -3.32
CA GLU A 241 -1.76 14.29 -4.71
C GLU A 241 -2.29 12.98 -5.34
N SER A 242 -2.45 11.91 -4.57
CA SER A 242 -2.95 10.62 -5.07
C SER A 242 -4.44 10.62 -5.41
N GLY A 243 -5.19 11.59 -4.91
CA GLY A 243 -6.60 11.80 -5.28
C GLY A 243 -6.77 12.41 -6.67
N TYR A 244 -5.70 12.89 -7.31
CA TYR A 244 -5.79 13.62 -8.57
C TYR A 244 -5.99 12.71 -9.79
N GLU A 245 -6.83 13.18 -10.71
CA GLU A 245 -7.38 12.40 -11.82
C GLU A 245 -6.36 12.11 -12.93
N LEU A 246 -5.86 10.88 -12.96
CA LEU A 246 -5.22 10.30 -14.15
C LEU A 246 -5.90 8.97 -14.47
N GLY A 247 -6.77 8.99 -15.48
CA GLY A 247 -7.52 7.82 -15.95
C GLY A 247 -8.95 7.70 -15.38
N GLU A 248 -9.77 6.87 -16.02
CA GLU A 248 -11.23 6.86 -15.80
C GLU A 248 -11.60 6.01 -14.60
N VAL A 249 -10.85 4.93 -14.35
CA VAL A 249 -10.95 4.15 -13.12
C VAL A 249 -10.65 5.01 -11.89
N GLN A 250 -9.78 6.02 -11.99
CA GLN A 250 -9.53 6.92 -10.86
C GLN A 250 -10.72 7.86 -10.61
N LYS A 251 -11.43 8.30 -11.65
CA LYS A 251 -12.68 9.07 -11.50
C LYS A 251 -13.77 8.26 -10.82
N VAL A 252 -13.96 6.99 -11.24
CA VAL A 252 -14.86 6.04 -10.58
C VAL A 252 -14.51 5.92 -9.09
N LYS A 253 -13.22 5.72 -8.78
CA LYS A 253 -12.78 5.61 -7.38
C LYS A 253 -13.06 6.85 -6.59
N LEU A 254 -12.73 8.03 -7.12
CA LEU A 254 -12.93 9.30 -6.42
C LEU A 254 -14.41 9.52 -6.09
N ALA A 255 -15.29 9.33 -7.07
CA ALA A 255 -16.73 9.43 -6.88
C ALA A 255 -17.25 8.37 -5.88
N ALA A 256 -16.74 7.14 -5.94
CA ALA A 256 -17.15 6.07 -5.05
C ALA A 256 -16.62 6.24 -3.61
N VAL A 257 -15.39 6.69 -3.41
CA VAL A 257 -14.91 6.98 -2.05
C VAL A 257 -15.70 8.12 -1.45
N GLU A 258 -16.14 9.12 -2.22
CA GLU A 258 -16.94 10.23 -1.68
C GLU A 258 -18.45 9.98 -1.63
N ALA A 259 -18.90 8.84 -2.17
CA ALA A 259 -20.31 8.47 -2.32
C ALA A 259 -21.13 9.52 -3.09
N GLU A 260 -20.51 10.07 -4.13
CA GLU A 260 -21.11 11.05 -5.05
C GLU A 260 -21.81 10.30 -6.20
N TYR A 261 -23.09 9.99 -6.01
CA TYR A 261 -23.90 9.33 -7.05
C TYR A 261 -24.32 10.29 -8.16
N GLU A 262 -24.61 11.55 -7.80
CA GLU A 262 -25.03 12.62 -8.70
C GLU A 262 -23.87 13.57 -8.98
N THR A 263 -23.84 14.15 -10.17
CA THR A 263 -22.86 15.18 -10.51
C THR A 263 -23.24 16.49 -9.84
N HIS A 264 -22.28 17.09 -9.13
CA HIS A 264 -22.49 18.30 -8.35
C HIS A 264 -21.77 19.50 -8.97
N PRO A 265 -22.50 20.58 -9.34
CA PRO A 265 -21.86 21.79 -9.81
C PRO A 265 -21.06 22.43 -8.68
N ALA A 266 -20.00 23.13 -9.04
CA ALA A 266 -19.18 23.84 -8.08
C ALA A 266 -20.00 24.95 -7.37
N PRO A 267 -19.87 25.14 -6.04
CA PRO A 267 -19.03 24.37 -5.11
C PRO A 267 -19.74 23.12 -4.52
N ALA A 268 -19.10 21.95 -4.63
CA ALA A 268 -19.64 20.67 -4.16
C ALA A 268 -19.52 20.46 -2.62
N PRO A 269 -20.52 19.82 -1.96
CA PRO A 269 -20.47 19.47 -0.54
C PRO A 269 -19.65 18.21 -0.27
N PHE A 270 -18.93 18.14 0.86
CA PHE A 270 -18.17 16.95 1.29
C PHE A 270 -18.96 16.12 2.29
N THR A 271 -19.14 14.83 2.01
CA THR A 271 -19.91 13.90 2.87
C THR A 271 -19.02 13.29 3.96
N VAL A 272 -19.07 13.85 5.18
CA VAL A 272 -18.29 13.36 6.33
C VAL A 272 -18.78 12.00 6.81
N PHE A 273 -20.11 11.86 6.84
CA PHE A 273 -20.80 10.64 7.28
C PHE A 273 -22.01 10.43 6.39
N GLY A 274 -22.32 9.19 6.06
CA GLY A 274 -23.48 8.80 5.29
C GLY A 274 -23.54 7.28 5.17
N ILE A 275 -24.67 6.77 4.72
CA ILE A 275 -24.84 5.35 4.40
C ILE A 275 -25.09 5.28 2.90
N PRO A 276 -24.05 5.00 2.08
CA PRO A 276 -24.21 4.85 0.64
C PRO A 276 -25.13 3.67 0.32
N ASN A 277 -26.09 3.88 -0.57
CA ASN A 277 -27.06 2.88 -1.01
C ASN A 277 -27.02 2.76 -2.53
N ASP A 278 -26.32 1.73 -3.02
CA ASP A 278 -26.14 1.47 -4.45
C ASP A 278 -27.45 1.11 -5.16
N ASP A 279 -28.42 0.50 -4.46
CA ASP A 279 -29.73 0.13 -5.03
C ASP A 279 -30.59 1.36 -5.32
N LYS A 280 -30.45 2.40 -4.51
CA LYS A 280 -31.17 3.68 -4.68
C LYS A 280 -30.35 4.75 -5.37
N GLU A 281 -29.05 4.50 -5.56
CA GLU A 281 -28.07 5.47 -6.05
C GLU A 281 -28.11 6.80 -5.28
N GLU A 282 -28.19 6.70 -3.94
CA GLU A 282 -28.20 7.85 -3.04
C GLU A 282 -27.40 7.56 -1.76
N THR A 283 -26.96 8.62 -1.08
CA THR A 283 -26.33 8.51 0.24
C THR A 283 -27.33 8.89 1.33
N GLU A 284 -27.79 7.90 2.08
CA GLU A 284 -28.76 8.09 3.15
C GLU A 284 -28.10 8.70 4.40
N TYR A 285 -28.85 9.51 5.16
CA TYR A 285 -28.38 10.13 6.41
C TYR A 285 -27.08 10.95 6.26
N ALA A 286 -26.87 11.57 5.10
CA ALA A 286 -25.67 12.31 4.78
C ALA A 286 -25.47 13.54 5.69
N LEU A 287 -24.32 13.61 6.35
CA LEU A 287 -23.81 14.78 7.05
C LEU A 287 -22.73 15.43 6.19
N GLN A 288 -23.06 16.60 5.64
CA GLN A 288 -22.22 17.28 4.66
C GLN A 288 -21.60 18.57 5.20
N ILE A 289 -20.34 18.82 4.82
CA ILE A 289 -19.67 20.11 4.99
C ILE A 289 -19.74 20.85 3.65
N PRO A 290 -20.38 22.03 3.58
CA PRO A 290 -20.47 22.79 2.34
C PRO A 290 -19.09 23.16 1.77
N TRP A 291 -18.95 23.11 0.45
CA TRP A 291 -17.83 23.64 -0.34
C TRP A 291 -16.46 22.97 -0.12
N ALA A 292 -16.39 21.94 0.71
CA ALA A 292 -15.13 21.25 1.02
C ALA A 292 -14.75 20.21 -0.04
N MET A 293 -15.71 19.65 -0.78
CA MET A 293 -15.45 18.54 -1.70
C MET A 293 -14.65 18.96 -2.93
N GLY A 294 -14.96 20.12 -3.52
CA GLY A 294 -14.16 20.64 -4.64
C GLY A 294 -12.69 20.86 -4.27
N ILE A 295 -12.38 21.22 -3.01
CA ILE A 295 -11.00 21.36 -2.54
C ILE A 295 -10.28 20.00 -2.48
N ILE A 296 -10.99 18.95 -2.08
CA ILE A 296 -10.43 17.60 -1.87
C ILE A 296 -10.35 16.83 -3.20
N ALA A 297 -11.37 16.95 -4.05
CA ALA A 297 -11.52 16.16 -5.28
C ALA A 297 -10.85 16.82 -6.49
N THR A 298 -11.04 18.12 -6.67
CA THR A 298 -10.57 18.85 -7.88
C THR A 298 -9.55 19.95 -7.55
N ARG A 299 -9.24 20.18 -6.27
CA ARG A 299 -8.47 21.35 -5.80
C ARG A 299 -9.04 22.68 -6.27
N SER A 300 -10.33 22.70 -6.56
CA SER A 300 -11.00 23.82 -7.21
C SER A 300 -12.34 24.09 -6.56
N LEU A 301 -12.65 25.37 -6.37
CA LEU A 301 -13.97 25.81 -5.94
C LEU A 301 -14.92 26.07 -7.13
N THR A 302 -14.43 25.86 -8.35
CA THR A 302 -15.13 26.23 -9.58
C THR A 302 -15.31 25.06 -10.56
N GLU A 303 -14.66 23.93 -10.31
CA GLU A 303 -14.80 22.72 -11.13
C GLU A 303 -15.90 21.80 -10.59
N GLU A 304 -16.62 21.19 -11.53
CA GLU A 304 -17.66 20.22 -11.25
C GLU A 304 -17.06 18.91 -10.73
N VAL A 305 -17.74 18.28 -9.79
CA VAL A 305 -17.40 16.93 -9.31
C VAL A 305 -18.35 15.95 -9.97
N LYS A 306 -17.78 15.06 -10.78
CA LYS A 306 -18.55 14.09 -11.55
C LYS A 306 -19.09 12.96 -10.67
N GLY A 307 -20.38 12.67 -10.82
CA GLY A 307 -21.07 11.60 -10.10
C GLY A 307 -21.05 10.27 -10.83
N LEU A 308 -21.35 9.20 -10.08
CA LEU A 308 -21.38 7.83 -10.60
C LEU A 308 -22.41 7.63 -11.73
N LYS A 309 -23.54 8.34 -11.74
CA LYS A 309 -24.57 8.19 -12.80
C LYS A 309 -24.07 8.63 -14.16
N ASP A 310 -23.36 9.75 -14.24
CA ASP A 310 -22.79 10.23 -15.49
C ASP A 310 -21.65 9.32 -15.96
N ILE A 311 -20.85 8.80 -15.01
CA ILE A 311 -19.81 7.81 -15.32
C ILE A 311 -20.43 6.51 -15.86
N LYS A 312 -21.54 6.02 -15.28
CA LYS A 312 -22.28 4.88 -15.81
C LYS A 312 -22.78 5.13 -17.23
N ALA A 313 -23.30 6.32 -17.51
CA ALA A 313 -23.76 6.69 -18.85
C ALA A 313 -22.61 6.65 -19.88
N GLU A 314 -21.42 7.11 -19.51
CA GLU A 314 -20.22 7.04 -20.35
C GLU A 314 -19.72 5.61 -20.53
N ASN A 315 -19.67 4.83 -19.46
CA ASN A 315 -19.30 3.41 -19.52
C ASN A 315 -20.25 2.63 -20.43
N ARG A 316 -21.54 2.96 -20.45
CA ARG A 316 -22.50 2.37 -21.40
C ARG A 316 -22.09 2.64 -22.85
N LEU A 317 -21.67 3.86 -23.17
CA LEU A 317 -21.21 4.21 -24.52
C LEU A 317 -19.91 3.48 -24.87
N ARG A 318 -18.98 3.35 -23.93
CA ARG A 318 -17.72 2.60 -24.12
C ARG A 318 -17.95 1.12 -24.32
N ILE A 319 -18.88 0.50 -23.59
CA ILE A 319 -19.28 -0.89 -23.80
C ILE A 319 -19.79 -1.06 -25.23
N LEU A 320 -20.73 -0.21 -25.67
CA LEU A 320 -21.27 -0.27 -27.03
C LEU A 320 -20.22 -0.03 -28.12
N ASP A 321 -19.24 0.83 -27.85
CA ASP A 321 -18.14 1.09 -28.76
C ASP A 321 -17.18 -0.10 -28.86
N GLY A 322 -16.80 -0.68 -27.72
CA GLY A 322 -15.94 -1.84 -27.62
C GLY A 322 -16.51 -3.09 -28.29
N ILE A 323 -17.85 -3.25 -28.32
CA ILE A 323 -18.51 -4.35 -29.03
C ILE A 323 -18.10 -4.41 -30.50
N LYS A 324 -17.90 -3.24 -31.13
CA LYS A 324 -17.51 -3.16 -32.55
C LYS A 324 -16.15 -3.78 -32.79
N ALA A 325 -15.17 -3.52 -31.92
CA ALA A 325 -13.86 -4.14 -32.00
C ALA A 325 -13.90 -5.63 -31.60
N TYR A 326 -14.63 -5.95 -30.52
CA TYR A 326 -14.74 -7.33 -30.02
C TYR A 326 -15.31 -8.28 -31.09
N GLY A 327 -16.38 -7.86 -31.80
CA GLY A 327 -16.99 -8.67 -32.85
C GLY A 327 -16.10 -8.90 -34.08
N LEU A 328 -15.06 -8.09 -34.27
CA LEU A 328 -14.10 -8.22 -35.37
C LEU A 328 -12.83 -8.97 -34.96
N LEU A 329 -12.61 -9.20 -33.66
CA LEU A 329 -11.36 -9.74 -33.12
C LEU A 329 -10.95 -11.07 -33.77
N ASP A 330 -11.89 -12.02 -33.91
CA ASP A 330 -11.59 -13.31 -34.56
C ASP A 330 -11.22 -13.13 -36.03
N SER A 331 -11.95 -12.27 -36.76
CA SER A 331 -11.68 -12.02 -38.18
C SER A 331 -10.32 -11.35 -38.43
N VAL A 332 -9.94 -10.43 -37.53
CA VAL A 332 -8.65 -9.73 -37.55
C VAL A 332 -7.52 -10.70 -37.19
N ARG A 333 -7.69 -11.48 -36.12
CA ARG A 333 -6.73 -12.51 -35.68
C ARG A 333 -6.49 -13.56 -36.77
N ASP A 334 -7.55 -14.03 -37.42
CA ASP A 334 -7.46 -15.08 -38.43
C ASP A 334 -6.98 -14.55 -39.80
N GLY A 335 -6.75 -13.23 -39.92
CA GLY A 335 -6.29 -12.57 -41.15
C GLY A 335 -7.34 -12.54 -42.27
N THR A 336 -8.63 -12.65 -41.91
CA THR A 336 -9.75 -12.70 -42.85
C THR A 336 -10.51 -11.37 -42.95
N ALA A 337 -10.25 -10.43 -42.03
CA ALA A 337 -10.83 -9.09 -42.03
C ALA A 337 -10.43 -8.29 -43.30
N SER A 338 -11.41 -7.58 -43.87
CA SER A 338 -11.18 -6.57 -44.90
C SER A 338 -10.40 -5.38 -44.35
N ALA A 339 -9.86 -4.55 -45.25
CA ALA A 339 -9.15 -3.33 -44.84
C ALA A 339 -10.06 -2.34 -44.08
N GLU A 340 -11.36 -2.32 -44.37
CA GLU A 340 -12.34 -1.50 -43.66
C GLU A 340 -12.63 -2.05 -42.27
N GLU A 341 -12.78 -3.37 -42.13
CA GLU A 341 -12.96 -4.03 -40.83
C GLU A 341 -11.73 -3.87 -39.94
N LEU A 342 -10.52 -3.99 -40.51
CA LEU A 342 -9.28 -3.75 -39.77
C LEU A 342 -9.21 -2.30 -39.28
N ALA A 343 -9.54 -1.32 -40.13
CA ALA A 343 -9.57 0.07 -39.72
C ALA A 343 -10.63 0.35 -38.63
N LEU A 344 -11.79 -0.32 -38.69
CA LEU A 344 -12.82 -0.22 -37.67
C LEU A 344 -12.38 -0.86 -36.34
N PHE A 345 -11.72 -2.01 -36.40
CA PHE A 345 -11.13 -2.65 -35.23
C PHE A 345 -10.11 -1.73 -34.55
N GLU A 346 -9.14 -1.23 -35.30
CA GLU A 346 -8.10 -0.32 -34.80
C GLU A 346 -8.67 0.96 -34.17
N ALA A 347 -9.76 1.49 -34.72
CA ALA A 347 -10.42 2.69 -34.19
C ALA A 347 -11.15 2.47 -32.85
N HIS A 348 -11.48 1.21 -32.49
CA HIS A 348 -12.32 0.88 -31.35
C HIS A 348 -11.67 -0.09 -30.35
N LYS A 349 -10.48 -0.62 -30.65
CA LYS A 349 -9.79 -1.65 -29.85
C LYS A 349 -9.53 -1.22 -28.40
N ASP A 350 -9.33 0.08 -28.15
CA ASP A 350 -9.06 0.61 -26.81
C ASP A 350 -10.26 0.41 -25.86
N ASN A 351 -11.48 0.31 -26.39
CA ASN A 351 -12.69 0.05 -25.61
C ASN A 351 -13.03 -1.44 -25.52
N MET A 352 -12.22 -2.34 -26.09
CA MET A 352 -12.52 -3.78 -26.10
C MET A 352 -12.65 -4.36 -24.69
N GLY A 353 -11.85 -3.88 -23.73
CA GLY A 353 -11.97 -4.27 -22.32
C GLY A 353 -13.35 -3.99 -21.73
N TYR A 354 -14.02 -2.89 -22.15
CA TYR A 354 -15.38 -2.59 -21.73
C TYR A 354 -16.40 -3.56 -22.32
N ALA A 355 -16.23 -4.01 -23.57
CA ALA A 355 -17.08 -5.05 -24.14
C ALA A 355 -16.97 -6.36 -23.36
N MET A 356 -15.79 -6.72 -22.86
CA MET A 356 -15.56 -7.92 -22.04
C MET A 356 -16.34 -7.90 -20.71
N LEU A 357 -16.81 -6.74 -20.24
CA LEU A 357 -17.70 -6.67 -19.06
C LEU A 357 -19.08 -7.29 -19.30
N LEU A 358 -19.46 -7.54 -20.56
CA LEU A 358 -20.71 -8.22 -20.91
C LEU A 358 -20.62 -9.75 -20.73
N GLU A 359 -19.43 -10.34 -20.80
CA GLU A 359 -19.22 -11.80 -20.79
C GLU A 359 -19.93 -12.55 -19.63
N PRO A 360 -20.03 -12.01 -18.40
CA PRO A 360 -20.78 -12.67 -17.33
C PRO A 360 -22.31 -12.67 -17.52
N PHE A 361 -22.83 -11.83 -18.42
CA PHE A 361 -24.27 -11.53 -18.53
C PHE A 361 -24.89 -11.89 -19.89
N THR A 362 -24.09 -12.27 -20.88
CA THR A 362 -24.55 -12.68 -22.21
C THR A 362 -23.65 -13.76 -22.81
N ASP A 363 -24.25 -14.68 -23.58
CA ASP A 363 -23.50 -15.67 -24.36
C ASP A 363 -22.92 -15.08 -25.65
N ASP A 364 -23.56 -14.02 -26.18
CA ASP A 364 -23.10 -13.26 -27.34
C ASP A 364 -22.87 -11.80 -26.96
N VAL A 365 -21.60 -11.41 -26.90
CA VAL A 365 -21.17 -10.04 -26.58
C VAL A 365 -21.49 -9.07 -27.72
N THR A 366 -21.62 -9.55 -28.95
CA THR A 366 -21.87 -8.70 -30.12
C THR A 366 -23.31 -8.21 -30.22
N GLN A 367 -24.25 -8.93 -29.59
CA GLN A 367 -25.68 -8.60 -29.59
C GLN A 367 -26.28 -8.75 -28.19
N PRO A 368 -25.88 -7.92 -27.22
CA PRO A 368 -26.38 -8.03 -25.86
C PRO A 368 -27.84 -7.58 -25.77
N SER A 369 -28.62 -8.25 -24.94
CA SER A 369 -29.93 -7.71 -24.53
C SER A 369 -29.77 -6.42 -23.71
N GLU A 370 -30.76 -5.52 -23.72
CA GLU A 370 -30.71 -4.31 -22.88
C GLU A 370 -30.55 -4.63 -21.38
N ALA A 371 -31.10 -5.75 -20.92
CA ALA A 371 -30.93 -6.20 -19.54
C ALA A 371 -29.48 -6.63 -19.23
N ALA A 372 -28.80 -7.29 -20.18
CA ALA A 372 -27.39 -7.65 -20.04
C ALA A 372 -26.49 -6.42 -20.09
N LEU A 373 -26.80 -5.48 -20.99
CA LEU A 373 -26.09 -4.20 -21.09
C LEU A 373 -26.19 -3.39 -19.81
N GLN A 374 -27.39 -3.26 -19.23
CA GLN A 374 -27.57 -2.55 -17.97
C GLN A 374 -26.78 -3.22 -16.82
N LYS A 375 -26.80 -4.55 -16.72
CA LYS A 375 -26.00 -5.28 -15.73
C LYS A 375 -24.50 -5.03 -15.89
N ALA A 376 -23.99 -5.00 -17.12
CA ALA A 376 -22.58 -4.70 -17.37
C ALA A 376 -22.20 -3.26 -17.00
N VAL A 377 -23.10 -2.30 -17.24
CA VAL A 377 -22.94 -0.91 -16.81
C VAL A 377 -22.89 -0.82 -15.28
N ASP A 378 -23.80 -1.47 -14.59
CA ASP A 378 -23.80 -1.49 -13.12
C ASP A 378 -22.57 -2.20 -12.56
N TYR A 379 -22.13 -3.30 -13.20
CA TYR A 379 -20.92 -4.03 -12.86
C TYR A 379 -19.62 -3.22 -13.08
N SER A 380 -19.65 -2.19 -13.95
CA SER A 380 -18.50 -1.32 -14.20
C SER A 380 -18.12 -0.42 -13.03
N ILE A 381 -18.96 -0.33 -12.00
CA ILE A 381 -18.76 0.47 -10.79
C ILE A 381 -18.57 -0.45 -9.58
N PRO A 382 -17.51 -0.27 -8.77
CA PRO A 382 -17.33 -1.02 -7.54
C PRO A 382 -18.36 -0.61 -6.48
N GLN A 383 -18.62 -1.49 -5.51
CA GLN A 383 -19.53 -1.15 -4.41
C GLN A 383 -19.04 0.07 -3.63
N VAL A 384 -19.92 1.05 -3.42
CA VAL A 384 -19.56 2.37 -2.89
C VAL A 384 -19.34 2.32 -1.38
N ALA A 385 -20.23 1.67 -0.63
CA ALA A 385 -20.17 1.68 0.83
C ALA A 385 -18.84 1.15 1.42
N PRO A 386 -18.26 0.02 0.95
CA PRO A 386 -16.97 -0.44 1.44
C PRO A 386 -15.82 0.54 1.17
N LEU A 387 -15.81 1.19 0.00
CA LEU A 387 -14.81 2.18 -0.37
C LEU A 387 -14.92 3.44 0.48
N PHE A 388 -16.15 3.98 0.61
CA PHE A 388 -16.46 5.12 1.45
C PHE A 388 -15.91 4.93 2.87
N TRP A 389 -16.28 3.85 3.55
CA TRP A 389 -15.88 3.61 4.93
C TRP A 389 -14.39 3.33 5.10
N SER A 390 -13.79 2.60 4.16
CA SER A 390 -12.34 2.33 4.20
C SER A 390 -11.54 3.62 4.04
N PHE A 391 -11.97 4.52 3.15
CA PHE A 391 -11.34 5.83 2.98
C PHE A 391 -11.43 6.68 4.26
N ARG A 392 -12.61 6.77 4.90
CA ARG A 392 -12.76 7.49 6.18
C ARG A 392 -11.86 6.92 7.27
N LEU A 393 -11.79 5.59 7.37
CA LEU A 393 -10.97 4.91 8.36
C LEU A 393 -9.48 5.22 8.16
N MET A 394 -9.01 5.20 6.91
CA MET A 394 -7.65 5.56 6.54
C MET A 394 -7.33 7.01 6.91
N VAL A 395 -8.16 7.97 6.45
CA VAL A 395 -7.95 9.41 6.67
C VAL A 395 -7.99 9.75 8.16
N ALA A 396 -9.00 9.25 8.90
CA ALA A 396 -9.11 9.47 10.34
C ALA A 396 -7.88 8.93 11.09
N SER A 397 -7.41 7.73 10.74
CA SER A 397 -6.19 7.15 11.32
C SER A 397 -4.96 8.01 11.03
N GLY A 398 -4.82 8.52 9.79
CA GLY A 398 -3.74 9.44 9.39
C GLY A 398 -3.69 10.71 10.24
N PHE A 399 -4.83 11.39 10.41
CA PHE A 399 -4.90 12.61 11.23
C PHE A 399 -4.70 12.37 12.73
N ILE A 400 -5.17 11.23 13.25
CA ILE A 400 -4.88 10.84 14.65
C ILE A 400 -3.37 10.64 14.83
N MET A 401 -2.71 9.93 13.91
CA MET A 401 -1.26 9.73 13.96
C MET A 401 -0.50 11.05 13.83
N LEU A 402 -0.94 11.97 12.97
CA LEU A 402 -0.36 13.31 12.86
C LEU A 402 -0.41 14.05 14.21
N ALA A 403 -1.56 14.06 14.87
CA ALA A 403 -1.71 14.71 16.18
C ALA A 403 -0.77 14.08 17.23
N VAL A 404 -0.63 12.75 17.23
CA VAL A 404 0.29 12.04 18.13
C VAL A 404 1.75 12.40 17.84
N PHE A 405 2.18 12.42 16.57
CA PHE A 405 3.56 12.77 16.21
C PHE A 405 3.87 14.24 16.46
N LEU A 406 2.94 15.16 16.20
CA LEU A 406 3.09 16.58 16.54
C LEU A 406 3.30 16.77 18.04
N ALA A 407 2.48 16.11 18.86
CA ALA A 407 2.62 16.16 20.32
C ALA A 407 3.95 15.51 20.76
N ALA A 408 4.29 14.32 20.23
CA ALA A 408 5.53 13.63 20.54
C ALA A 408 6.77 14.47 20.20
N PHE A 409 6.77 15.10 19.02
CA PHE A 409 7.84 15.98 18.57
C PHE A 409 7.94 17.23 19.46
N TYR A 410 6.82 17.91 19.73
CA TYR A 410 6.78 19.08 20.60
C TYR A 410 7.31 18.80 22.01
N TYR A 411 6.86 17.73 22.68
CA TYR A 411 7.37 17.39 24.01
C TYR A 411 8.81 16.87 23.99
N SER A 412 9.29 16.36 22.84
CA SER A 412 10.68 16.01 22.62
C SER A 412 11.58 17.25 22.59
N THR A 413 11.19 18.31 21.88
CA THR A 413 11.96 19.58 21.83
C THR A 413 11.97 20.32 23.16
N GLN A 414 10.94 20.15 23.98
CA GLN A 414 10.88 20.71 25.34
C GLN A 414 11.66 19.87 26.38
N HIS A 415 12.29 18.77 25.99
CA HIS A 415 12.95 17.80 26.87
C HIS A 415 12.02 17.20 27.96
N LYS A 416 10.70 17.22 27.74
CA LYS A 416 9.64 16.81 28.69
C LYS A 416 8.98 15.47 28.33
N ILE A 417 9.64 14.63 27.53
CA ILE A 417 9.13 13.33 27.02
C ILE A 417 8.52 12.44 28.12
N THR A 418 9.06 12.48 29.34
CA THR A 418 8.63 11.62 30.47
C THR A 418 7.40 12.12 31.23
N GLN A 419 6.96 13.37 31.02
CA GLN A 419 5.97 14.02 31.89
C GLN A 419 4.51 13.77 31.48
N PRO A 420 4.08 13.96 30.21
CA PRO A 420 2.67 13.80 29.85
C PRO A 420 2.31 12.31 29.72
N ARG A 421 1.79 11.71 30.80
CA ARG A 421 1.34 10.30 30.79
C ARG A 421 0.25 10.03 29.74
N TRP A 422 -0.58 11.04 29.43
CA TRP A 422 -1.60 10.92 28.39
C TRP A 422 -0.99 10.68 27.00
N LEU A 423 0.13 11.36 26.69
CA LEU A 423 0.82 11.22 25.41
C LEU A 423 1.45 9.84 25.28
N LEU A 424 2.13 9.38 26.33
CA LEU A 424 2.72 8.03 26.33
C LEU A 424 1.63 6.94 26.17
N LYS A 425 0.46 7.13 26.78
CA LYS A 425 -0.70 6.23 26.58
C LYS A 425 -1.24 6.34 25.16
N ALA A 426 -1.40 7.54 24.63
CA ALA A 426 -1.87 7.77 23.26
C ALA A 426 -0.94 7.09 22.26
N SER A 427 0.37 7.34 22.32
CA SER A 427 1.37 6.70 21.47
C SER A 427 1.34 5.16 21.57
N LEU A 428 1.15 4.60 22.78
CA LEU A 428 1.04 3.15 22.95
C LEU A 428 -0.26 2.59 22.33
N TYR A 429 -1.40 3.23 22.53
CA TYR A 429 -2.68 2.77 21.99
C TYR A 429 -2.86 3.06 20.51
N SER A 430 -2.10 4.01 19.96
CA SER A 430 -2.02 4.27 18.52
C SER A 430 -1.22 3.22 17.76
N LEU A 431 -0.58 2.26 18.44
CA LEU A 431 0.20 1.20 17.80
C LEU A 431 -0.54 0.50 16.64
N PRO A 432 -1.83 0.12 16.71
CA PRO A 432 -2.51 -0.56 15.61
C PRO A 432 -2.86 0.34 14.42
N LEU A 433 -2.91 1.66 14.61
CA LEU A 433 -3.45 2.60 13.62
C LEU A 433 -2.73 2.60 12.26
N PRO A 434 -1.38 2.51 12.18
CA PRO A 434 -0.71 2.44 10.89
C PRO A 434 -1.12 1.20 10.08
N TRP A 435 -1.24 0.05 10.71
CA TRP A 435 -1.70 -1.18 10.04
C TRP A 435 -3.14 -1.04 9.55
N VAL A 436 -4.05 -0.53 10.40
CA VAL A 436 -5.44 -0.29 10.00
C VAL A 436 -5.52 0.69 8.82
N ALA A 437 -4.75 1.77 8.85
CA ALA A 437 -4.71 2.75 7.77
C ALA A 437 -4.14 2.17 6.47
N CYS A 438 -3.05 1.41 6.55
CA CYS A 438 -2.42 0.77 5.39
C CYS A 438 -3.37 -0.25 4.73
N GLU A 439 -4.01 -1.13 5.50
CA GLU A 439 -4.95 -2.13 4.95
C GLU A 439 -6.18 -1.46 4.34
N ALA A 440 -6.73 -0.44 5.01
CA ALA A 440 -7.85 0.33 4.48
C ALA A 440 -7.46 1.06 3.18
N GLY A 441 -6.25 1.64 3.12
CA GLY A 441 -5.73 2.31 1.93
C GLY A 441 -5.51 1.36 0.75
N TRP A 442 -4.95 0.17 0.99
CA TRP A 442 -4.84 -0.86 -0.04
C TRP A 442 -6.19 -1.37 -0.50
N PHE A 443 -7.15 -1.53 0.41
CA PHE A 443 -8.51 -1.88 0.05
C PHE A 443 -9.12 -0.81 -0.87
N VAL A 444 -9.01 0.47 -0.52
CA VAL A 444 -9.47 1.58 -1.39
C VAL A 444 -8.82 1.54 -2.76
N ALA A 445 -7.50 1.36 -2.83
CA ALA A 445 -6.76 1.38 -4.10
C ALA A 445 -7.09 0.19 -5.01
N GLU A 446 -7.22 -1.01 -4.45
CA GLU A 446 -7.35 -2.28 -5.20
C GLU A 446 -8.81 -2.70 -5.38
N PHE A 447 -9.64 -2.59 -4.35
CA PHE A 447 -11.09 -2.82 -4.49
C PHE A 447 -11.72 -1.72 -5.34
N GLY A 448 -11.21 -0.50 -5.26
CA GLY A 448 -11.67 0.60 -6.12
C GLY A 448 -11.34 0.41 -7.60
N ARG A 449 -10.41 -0.49 -7.94
CA ARG A 449 -10.11 -0.83 -9.35
C ARG A 449 -11.13 -1.83 -9.92
N GLN A 450 -11.91 -2.50 -9.08
CA GLN A 450 -12.92 -3.44 -9.55
C GLN A 450 -13.90 -2.75 -10.54
N PRO A 451 -14.31 -3.42 -11.62
CA PRO A 451 -14.15 -4.86 -11.93
C PRO A 451 -12.86 -5.23 -12.70
N TRP A 452 -11.84 -4.37 -12.69
CA TRP A 452 -10.65 -4.53 -13.54
C TRP A 452 -9.46 -5.17 -12.81
N SER A 453 -8.83 -6.16 -13.46
CA SER A 453 -7.48 -6.61 -13.11
C SER A 453 -6.45 -5.61 -13.63
N ILE A 454 -6.61 -5.16 -14.87
CA ILE A 454 -5.88 -4.03 -15.47
C ILE A 454 -6.93 -3.01 -15.90
N ALA A 455 -6.82 -1.79 -15.39
CA ALA A 455 -7.79 -0.71 -15.61
C ALA A 455 -8.14 -0.58 -17.10
N GLU A 456 -9.44 -0.59 -17.41
CA GLU A 456 -10.02 -0.38 -18.76
C GLU A 456 -9.66 -1.44 -19.82
N ILE A 457 -8.73 -2.36 -19.53
CA ILE A 457 -8.20 -3.34 -20.48
C ILE A 457 -8.67 -4.76 -20.17
N LEU A 458 -8.43 -5.25 -18.94
CA LEU A 458 -8.64 -6.66 -18.60
C LEU A 458 -9.53 -6.80 -17.35
N PRO A 459 -10.78 -7.27 -17.50
CA PRO A 459 -11.65 -7.56 -16.37
C PRO A 459 -11.18 -8.73 -15.50
N VAL A 460 -11.59 -8.73 -14.24
CA VAL A 460 -11.18 -9.76 -13.26
C VAL A 460 -11.64 -11.16 -13.67
N HIS A 461 -12.88 -11.32 -14.14
CA HIS A 461 -13.44 -12.62 -14.53
C HIS A 461 -12.74 -13.26 -15.74
N ALA A 462 -12.16 -12.45 -16.61
CA ALA A 462 -11.38 -12.93 -17.75
C ALA A 462 -9.94 -13.30 -17.34
N SER A 463 -9.43 -12.72 -16.27
CA SER A 463 -8.02 -12.82 -15.87
C SER A 463 -7.67 -14.07 -15.03
N THR A 464 -8.67 -14.70 -14.42
CA THR A 464 -8.52 -15.84 -13.49
C THR A 464 -8.18 -17.15 -14.20
N SER A 465 -7.40 -18.01 -13.54
CA SER A 465 -7.08 -19.36 -14.04
C SER A 465 -8.32 -20.27 -14.07
N ASN A 466 -8.41 -21.15 -15.07
CA ASN A 466 -9.46 -22.17 -15.15
C ASN A 466 -9.13 -23.38 -14.25
N LEU A 467 -9.27 -23.20 -12.94
CA LEU A 467 -8.99 -24.20 -11.91
C LEU A 467 -10.28 -24.84 -11.37
N SER A 468 -10.14 -26.00 -10.70
CA SER A 468 -11.26 -26.57 -9.96
C SER A 468 -11.50 -25.77 -8.66
N ILE A 469 -12.77 -25.61 -8.27
CA ILE A 469 -13.14 -24.95 -7.01
C ILE A 469 -12.47 -25.65 -5.82
N SER A 470 -12.34 -26.98 -5.84
CA SER A 470 -11.67 -27.75 -4.79
C SER A 470 -10.20 -27.40 -4.62
N ASP A 471 -9.47 -27.12 -5.71
CA ASP A 471 -8.06 -26.75 -5.62
C ASP A 471 -7.90 -25.40 -4.92
N ILE A 472 -8.75 -24.42 -5.26
CA ILE A 472 -8.71 -23.08 -4.66
C ILE A 472 -9.11 -23.13 -3.19
N VAL A 473 -10.19 -23.85 -2.84
CA VAL A 473 -10.61 -24.00 -1.43
C VAL A 473 -9.51 -24.68 -0.61
N THR A 474 -8.89 -25.74 -1.14
CA THR A 474 -7.82 -26.47 -0.43
C THR A 474 -6.62 -25.57 -0.17
N THR A 475 -6.17 -24.84 -1.20
CA THR A 475 -5.03 -23.92 -1.08
C THR A 475 -5.36 -22.70 -0.20
N LEU A 476 -6.59 -22.16 -0.28
CA LEU A 476 -7.06 -21.08 0.60
C LEU A 476 -7.04 -21.49 2.08
N VAL A 477 -7.54 -22.68 2.41
CA VAL A 477 -7.50 -23.22 3.78
C VAL A 477 -6.06 -23.43 4.23
N ALA A 478 -5.21 -23.99 3.37
CA ALA A 478 -3.80 -24.21 3.67
C ALA A 478 -3.05 -22.89 3.96
N TYR A 479 -3.22 -21.87 3.10
CA TYR A 479 -2.63 -20.55 3.30
C TYR A 479 -3.17 -19.87 4.55
N SER A 480 -4.49 -19.91 4.79
CA SER A 480 -5.11 -19.34 5.98
C SER A 480 -4.56 -19.96 7.26
N ALA A 481 -4.43 -21.29 7.31
CA ALA A 481 -3.86 -22.00 8.46
C ALA A 481 -2.38 -21.67 8.66
N PHE A 482 -1.59 -21.71 7.59
CA PHE A 482 -0.15 -21.42 7.63
C PHE A 482 0.12 -19.99 8.10
N TYR A 483 -0.55 -19.01 7.52
CA TYR A 483 -0.42 -17.60 7.89
C TYR A 483 -0.90 -17.32 9.32
N THR A 484 -2.00 -17.93 9.75
CA THR A 484 -2.45 -17.81 11.14
C THR A 484 -1.37 -18.28 12.13
N VAL A 485 -0.74 -19.44 11.86
CA VAL A 485 0.34 -19.95 12.70
C VAL A 485 1.55 -19.01 12.68
N MET A 486 1.97 -18.57 11.48
CA MET A 486 3.09 -17.63 11.35
C MET A 486 2.84 -16.32 12.11
N PHE A 487 1.63 -15.75 12.01
CA PHE A 487 1.27 -14.53 12.72
C PHE A 487 1.34 -14.70 14.24
N ILE A 488 0.79 -15.80 14.76
CA ILE A 488 0.81 -16.10 16.20
C ILE A 488 2.25 -16.20 16.69
N VAL A 489 3.13 -16.90 15.95
CA VAL A 489 4.55 -17.02 16.27
C VAL A 489 5.25 -15.66 16.20
N ALA A 490 5.04 -14.90 15.13
CA ALA A 490 5.58 -13.55 14.94
C ALA A 490 5.25 -12.64 16.12
N PHE A 491 3.96 -12.56 16.42
CA PHE A 491 3.41 -11.68 17.44
C PHE A 491 3.89 -12.09 18.82
N TYR A 492 3.97 -13.39 19.10
CA TYR A 492 4.55 -13.91 20.32
C TYR A 492 6.02 -13.51 20.48
N LEU A 493 6.85 -13.69 19.45
CA LEU A 493 8.26 -13.34 19.48
C LEU A 493 8.46 -11.83 19.62
N MET A 494 7.74 -11.03 18.83
CA MET A 494 7.74 -9.57 18.93
C MET A 494 7.41 -9.11 20.34
N LYS A 495 6.31 -9.60 20.93
CA LYS A 495 5.90 -9.28 22.29
C LYS A 495 6.93 -9.75 23.33
N LYS A 496 7.48 -10.94 23.18
CA LYS A 496 8.49 -11.51 24.09
C LYS A 496 9.73 -10.64 24.14
N PHE A 497 10.29 -10.27 22.99
CA PHE A 497 11.51 -9.47 22.93
C PHE A 497 11.27 -7.99 23.26
N ALA A 498 10.13 -7.42 22.85
CA ALA A 498 9.73 -6.07 23.26
C ALA A 498 9.48 -5.97 24.78
N LYS A 499 8.98 -7.03 25.44
CA LYS A 499 8.86 -7.02 26.91
C LYS A 499 10.19 -7.22 27.64
N LYS A 500 11.12 -7.97 27.04
CA LYS A 500 12.45 -8.21 27.62
C LYS A 500 13.29 -6.93 27.65
N GLY A 501 13.15 -6.07 26.65
CA GLY A 501 13.93 -4.83 26.55
C GLY A 501 15.35 -5.03 26.01
N PRO A 502 16.12 -3.94 25.84
CA PRO A 502 17.54 -4.01 25.50
C PRO A 502 18.32 -4.73 26.61
N VAL A 503 19.32 -5.51 26.23
CA VAL A 503 20.24 -6.16 27.18
C VAL A 503 21.21 -5.09 27.70
N PRO A 504 21.47 -5.00 29.02
CA PRO A 504 22.50 -4.11 29.56
C PRO A 504 23.89 -4.46 28.96
N PRO A 505 24.84 -3.51 28.91
CA PRO A 505 26.22 -3.86 28.58
C PRO A 505 26.73 -4.97 29.52
N GLU A 506 27.59 -5.86 29.03
CA GLU A 506 28.50 -6.57 29.93
C GLU A 506 29.43 -5.51 30.52
N ASP A 507 29.25 -5.19 31.80
CA ASP A 507 30.17 -4.32 32.53
C ASP A 507 31.55 -4.98 32.55
N ASN A 508 32.43 -4.51 31.67
CA ASN A 508 33.87 -4.70 31.77
C ASN A 508 34.55 -3.44 32.33
N HIS A 509 33.82 -2.65 33.11
CA HIS A 509 34.38 -1.59 33.94
C HIS A 509 34.16 -1.96 35.40
N SER A 510 35.27 -2.28 36.06
CA SER A 510 35.38 -2.38 37.51
C SER A 510 34.78 -1.13 38.16
N ASP A 511 33.94 -1.35 39.18
CA ASP A 511 33.40 -0.35 40.09
C ASP A 511 34.52 0.42 40.83
N GLU A 512 35.22 1.33 40.16
CA GLU A 512 35.98 2.43 40.78
C GLU A 512 35.85 3.65 39.84
N ASP A 513 35.36 4.78 40.37
CA ASP A 513 35.22 6.10 39.74
C ASP A 513 33.90 6.47 39.03
N ASP A 514 32.76 6.28 39.68
CA ASP A 514 31.61 7.19 39.49
C ASP A 514 31.35 7.95 40.80
N ASP A 515 32.13 9.02 41.00
CA ASP A 515 31.83 10.04 42.00
C ASP A 515 30.45 10.66 41.69
N LEU A 516 29.57 10.47 42.65
CA LEU A 516 28.22 11.02 42.75
C LEU A 516 28.20 12.52 42.42
N ILE A 517 27.63 12.88 41.26
CA ILE A 517 27.11 14.23 41.07
C ILE A 517 25.78 14.32 41.81
N ASP A 518 25.87 14.82 43.03
CA ASP A 518 24.78 15.24 43.91
C ASP A 518 23.89 16.30 43.21
N PHE A 519 22.63 15.95 42.98
CA PHE A 519 21.60 16.86 42.50
C PHE A 519 20.94 17.60 43.66
N ASP A 520 21.73 18.34 44.44
CA ASP A 520 21.18 19.29 45.43
C ASP A 520 22.17 20.42 45.72
N ALA A 521 22.34 21.35 44.77
CA ALA A 521 22.82 22.70 45.10
C ALA A 521 22.35 23.77 44.11
N LYS A 522 21.82 24.82 44.71
CA LYS A 522 21.38 26.11 44.14
C LYS A 522 22.40 26.72 43.18
N GLY A 523 21.87 27.46 42.21
CA GLY A 523 22.64 28.06 41.12
C GLY A 523 23.67 29.12 41.49
N ALA A 524 24.50 29.44 40.50
CA ALA A 524 25.19 30.72 40.31
C ALA A 524 25.79 30.77 38.89
N ASN A 525 25.37 31.78 38.13
CA ASN A 525 26.10 32.56 37.13
C ASN A 525 27.31 31.94 36.38
N ALA A 526 27.19 31.79 35.06
CA ALA A 526 27.92 32.57 34.03
C ALA A 526 27.41 32.18 32.64
#